data_AF-A0A0F0GIN2-F1
#
_entry.id   AF-A0A0F0GIN2-F1
#
_cell.length_a   1.000
_cell.length_b   1.000
_cell.length_c   1.000
_cell.angle_alpha   90.00
_cell.angle_beta   90.00
_cell.angle_gamma   90.00
#
_symmetry.space_group_name_H-M   'P 1'
#
loop_
_entity.id
_entity.type
_entity.pdbx_description
1 polymer ?
#
loop_
_entity_poly.entity_id
_entity_poly.type
_entity_poly.pdbx_seq_one_letter_code
_entity_poly.pdbx_strand_id
1 'polypeptide(L)'
;AMLPHAGTESRIWQEVVRLGQDLGALAPLRGSRVVADIALLWDWQSWWAQRQEWRPSADLDARERAEAWYAAAFDLHLTADFAHPEADLSGYPLVVVPALYSMTETASANLRRYVEGGGVLVVSCFSGIVDEHDTIHSGPHPGALRDVLGLTVEEFTPLRAGEQVRLDSGLTGDVWSEVVRLRGAVPVWSYVDGPAAGLPAVTRHALGRGSAWYVSTCLAADGLDAVLVAASAEAEVTLRDLPRDVEVVEREGSAGRYLFAINHNGETELLPATGTELLTGDRVDGHLVLPPGAVRVVFTPRPDS
;
A
#
# COMPACT_ATOMS: atom_id res chain seq x y z
N ALA A 1 -1.96 -17.40 29.06
CA ALA A 1 -0.90 -17.01 30.02
C ALA A 1 0.39 -17.70 29.59
N MET A 2 1.56 -17.06 29.82
CA MET A 2 2.87 -17.65 29.46
C MET A 2 3.13 -18.99 30.16
N LEU A 3 2.70 -19.12 31.42
CA LEU A 3 2.64 -20.39 32.15
C LEU A 3 1.17 -20.86 32.26
N PRO A 4 0.75 -21.87 31.49
CA PRO A 4 -0.58 -22.45 31.61
C PRO A 4 -0.72 -23.31 32.87
N HIS A 5 -1.96 -23.66 33.24
CA HIS A 5 -2.22 -24.64 34.31
C HIS A 5 -1.62 -26.02 34.05
N ALA A 6 -1.36 -26.37 32.78
CA ALA A 6 -0.62 -27.57 32.39
C ALA A 6 0.88 -27.51 32.74
N GLY A 7 1.37 -26.38 33.27
CA GLY A 7 2.74 -26.22 33.75
C GLY A 7 3.78 -26.06 32.63
N THR A 8 5.05 -26.32 32.99
CA THR A 8 6.22 -26.14 32.13
C THR A 8 6.38 -27.21 31.05
N GLU A 9 5.66 -28.32 31.18
CA GLU A 9 5.63 -29.39 30.15
C GLU A 9 4.68 -29.06 28.99
N SER A 10 3.95 -27.96 29.07
CA SER A 10 3.02 -27.56 28.02
C SER A 10 3.76 -27.04 26.78
N ARG A 11 3.22 -27.36 25.60
CA ARG A 11 3.67 -26.80 24.31
C ARG A 11 3.79 -25.27 24.36
N ILE A 12 2.79 -24.60 24.93
CA ILE A 12 2.76 -23.13 25.05
C ILE A 12 3.97 -22.63 25.86
N TRP A 13 4.29 -23.24 26.99
CA TRP A 13 5.45 -22.83 27.78
C TRP A 13 6.75 -23.01 26.99
N GLN A 14 6.92 -24.15 26.32
CA GLN A 14 8.11 -24.45 25.51
C GLN A 14 8.27 -23.46 24.35
N GLU A 15 7.19 -23.14 23.63
CA GLU A 15 7.17 -22.14 22.55
C GLU A 15 7.54 -20.74 23.07
N VAL A 16 7.04 -20.35 24.24
CA VAL A 16 7.39 -19.07 24.89
C VAL A 16 8.87 -19.01 25.26
N VAL A 17 9.42 -20.09 25.83
CA VAL A 17 10.85 -20.16 26.17
C VAL A 17 11.73 -20.07 24.92
N ARG A 18 11.34 -20.78 23.84
CA ARG A 18 12.03 -20.71 22.55
C ARG A 18 11.99 -19.31 21.96
N LEU A 19 10.83 -18.65 21.94
CA LEU A 19 10.72 -17.27 21.50
C LEU A 19 11.63 -16.33 22.31
N GLY A 20 11.76 -16.55 23.62
CA GLY A 20 12.70 -15.79 24.45
C GLY A 20 14.17 -15.94 24.03
N GLN A 21 14.57 -17.15 23.59
CA GLN A 21 15.91 -17.41 23.05
C GLN A 21 16.10 -16.73 21.68
N ASP A 22 15.10 -16.86 20.80
CA ASP A 22 15.09 -16.23 19.47
C ASP A 22 15.24 -14.71 19.58
N LEU A 23 14.47 -14.07 20.49
CA LEU A 23 14.59 -12.63 20.76
C LEU A 23 15.99 -12.22 21.27
N GLY A 24 16.65 -13.10 22.03
CA GLY A 24 18.04 -12.89 22.46
C GLY A 24 19.02 -12.89 21.28
N ALA A 25 18.85 -13.82 20.33
CA ALA A 25 19.67 -13.89 19.12
C ALA A 25 19.44 -12.69 18.20
N LEU A 26 18.23 -12.13 18.19
CA LEU A 26 17.87 -10.95 17.41
C LEU A 26 18.28 -9.62 18.08
N ALA A 27 18.94 -9.62 19.23
CA ALA A 27 19.37 -8.38 19.91
C ALA A 27 20.13 -7.36 19.02
N PRO A 28 20.97 -7.76 18.04
CA PRO A 28 21.62 -6.83 17.11
C PRO A 28 20.65 -5.97 16.27
N LEU A 29 19.41 -6.44 16.06
CA LEU A 29 18.38 -5.72 15.30
C LEU A 29 18.00 -4.39 15.96
N ARG A 30 18.26 -4.22 17.26
CA ARG A 30 17.76 -3.10 18.06
C ARG A 30 18.22 -1.76 17.46
N GLY A 31 17.24 -0.91 17.16
CA GLY A 31 17.49 0.41 16.58
C GLY A 31 17.43 0.45 15.06
N SER A 32 17.36 -0.69 14.37
CA SER A 32 17.04 -0.73 12.93
C SER A 32 15.63 -0.21 12.64
N ARG A 33 15.41 0.26 11.41
CA ARG A 33 14.12 0.73 10.87
C ARG A 33 13.72 -0.12 9.68
N VAL A 34 12.41 -0.23 9.44
CA VAL A 34 11.88 -0.85 8.23
C VAL A 34 12.27 0.02 7.03
N VAL A 35 12.60 -0.62 5.92
CA VAL A 35 12.75 0.03 4.62
C VAL A 35 11.46 -0.25 3.85
N ALA A 36 10.62 0.76 3.72
CA ALA A 36 9.33 0.64 3.04
C ALA A 36 9.48 0.96 1.54
N ASP A 37 8.81 0.16 0.72
CA ASP A 37 8.70 0.36 -0.73
C ASP A 37 7.61 1.38 -1.07
N ILE A 38 6.56 1.42 -0.25
CA ILE A 38 5.40 2.31 -0.43
C ILE A 38 4.93 2.92 0.89
N ALA A 39 4.23 4.05 0.80
CA ALA A 39 3.42 4.58 1.90
C ALA A 39 1.94 4.62 1.53
N LEU A 40 1.09 4.01 2.35
CA LEU A 40 -0.36 4.20 2.30
C LEU A 40 -0.74 5.36 3.22
N LEU A 41 -1.41 6.36 2.65
CA LEU A 41 -1.86 7.50 3.44
C LEU A 41 -3.14 7.15 4.20
N TRP A 42 -3.12 7.45 5.50
CA TRP A 42 -4.24 7.26 6.40
C TRP A 42 -4.40 8.47 7.31
N ASP A 43 -5.65 8.89 7.48
CA ASP A 43 -6.01 9.91 8.45
C ASP A 43 -7.33 9.56 9.14
N TRP A 44 -7.33 9.67 10.47
CA TRP A 44 -8.50 9.38 11.29
C TRP A 44 -9.62 10.40 11.07
N GLN A 45 -9.29 11.68 10.84
CA GLN A 45 -10.30 12.72 10.68
C GLN A 45 -11.04 12.53 9.35
N SER A 46 -10.32 12.24 8.28
CA SER A 46 -10.89 11.86 6.99
C SER A 46 -11.76 10.62 7.10
N TRP A 47 -11.31 9.58 7.80
CA TRP A 47 -12.13 8.38 8.02
C TRP A 47 -13.40 8.67 8.83
N TRP A 48 -13.32 9.44 9.91
CA TRP A 48 -14.50 9.86 10.68
C TRP A 48 -15.47 10.67 9.82
N ALA A 49 -14.97 11.61 9.04
CA ALA A 49 -15.79 12.44 8.17
C ALA A 49 -16.47 11.58 7.09
N GLN A 50 -15.76 10.68 6.43
CA GLN A 50 -16.37 9.81 5.41
C GLN A 50 -17.40 8.84 5.99
N ARG A 51 -17.25 8.40 7.24
CA ARG A 51 -18.21 7.48 7.88
C ARG A 51 -19.51 8.10 8.35
N GLN A 52 -19.63 9.43 8.27
CA GLN A 52 -20.91 10.08 8.59
C GLN A 52 -22.00 9.64 7.61
N GLU A 53 -23.25 9.79 8.03
CA GLU A 53 -24.41 9.54 7.17
C GLU A 53 -24.40 10.49 5.95
N TRP A 54 -25.23 10.21 4.95
CA TRP A 54 -25.47 11.08 3.78
C TRP A 54 -24.29 11.20 2.80
N ARG A 55 -23.44 10.16 2.70
CA ARG A 55 -22.49 10.00 1.59
C ARG A 55 -23.16 9.38 0.36
N PRO A 56 -22.59 9.54 -0.85
CA PRO A 56 -23.22 9.04 -2.08
C PRO A 56 -23.41 7.51 -2.12
N SER A 57 -22.62 6.76 -1.35
CA SER A 57 -22.80 5.33 -1.14
C SER A 57 -22.47 4.96 0.31
N ALA A 58 -23.28 4.08 0.91
CA ALA A 58 -22.99 3.45 2.20
C ALA A 58 -21.99 2.29 2.07
N ASP A 59 -21.74 1.81 0.85
CA ASP A 59 -20.87 0.67 0.57
C ASP A 59 -19.42 1.09 0.31
N LEU A 60 -19.14 2.39 0.16
CA LEU A 60 -17.78 2.92 0.05
C LEU A 60 -17.18 3.19 1.43
N ASP A 61 -16.48 2.20 2.01
CA ASP A 61 -15.82 2.31 3.30
C ASP A 61 -14.31 2.56 3.16
N ALA A 62 -13.83 3.69 3.69
CA ALA A 62 -12.41 4.06 3.58
C ALA A 62 -11.44 3.05 4.23
N ARG A 63 -11.85 2.41 5.33
CA ARG A 63 -11.01 1.42 6.00
C ARG A 63 -10.90 0.16 5.15
N GLU A 64 -12.02 -0.32 4.64
CA GLU A 64 -12.03 -1.46 3.72
C GLU A 64 -11.16 -1.16 2.48
N ARG A 65 -11.22 0.07 1.93
CA ARG A 65 -10.33 0.49 0.84
C ARG A 65 -8.86 0.50 1.23
N ALA A 66 -8.50 1.04 2.39
CA ALA A 66 -7.13 0.97 2.87
C ALA A 66 -6.65 -0.48 3.06
N GLU A 67 -7.50 -1.36 3.59
CA GLU A 67 -7.21 -2.79 3.75
C GLU A 67 -7.01 -3.49 2.39
N ALA A 68 -7.81 -3.16 1.37
CA ALA A 68 -7.68 -3.76 0.04
C ALA A 68 -6.41 -3.31 -0.70
N TRP A 69 -6.07 -2.02 -0.65
CA TRP A 69 -4.79 -1.53 -1.21
C TRP A 69 -3.59 -2.11 -0.46
N TYR A 70 -3.69 -2.27 0.87
CA TYR A 70 -2.64 -2.93 1.66
C TYR A 70 -2.51 -4.41 1.29
N ALA A 71 -3.62 -5.12 1.12
CA ALA A 71 -3.61 -6.54 0.73
C ALA A 71 -2.96 -6.74 -0.65
N ALA A 72 -3.30 -5.90 -1.63
CA ALA A 72 -2.67 -5.92 -2.95
C ALA A 72 -1.15 -5.63 -2.86
N ALA A 73 -0.75 -4.64 -2.05
CA ALA A 73 0.67 -4.37 -1.81
C ALA A 73 1.40 -5.55 -1.15
N PHE A 74 0.77 -6.17 -0.15
CA PHE A 74 1.28 -7.35 0.55
C PHE A 74 1.45 -8.53 -0.41
N ASP A 75 0.44 -8.82 -1.24
CA ASP A 75 0.48 -9.89 -2.24
C ASP A 75 1.55 -9.67 -3.32
N LEU A 76 1.91 -8.40 -3.58
CA LEU A 76 3.01 -8.01 -4.48
C LEU A 76 4.37 -7.89 -3.78
N HIS A 77 4.48 -8.27 -2.51
CA HIS A 77 5.69 -8.19 -1.70
C HIS A 77 6.26 -6.78 -1.54
N LEU A 78 5.38 -5.78 -1.54
CA LEU A 78 5.72 -4.39 -1.25
C LEU A 78 5.62 -4.14 0.25
N THR A 79 6.73 -3.76 0.88
CA THR A 79 6.72 -3.35 2.29
C THR A 79 6.04 -1.99 2.41
N ALA A 80 4.91 -1.96 3.10
CA ALA A 80 4.09 -0.76 3.24
C ALA A 80 4.22 -0.10 4.62
N ASP A 81 4.50 1.19 4.63
CA ASP A 81 4.28 2.05 5.79
C ASP A 81 2.88 2.69 5.73
N PHE A 82 2.31 2.99 6.90
CA PHE A 82 1.17 3.91 7.01
C PHE A 82 1.66 5.29 7.43
N ALA A 83 1.33 6.32 6.65
CA ALA A 83 1.75 7.69 6.89
C ALA A 83 0.56 8.65 6.94
N HIS A 84 0.68 9.70 7.74
CA HIS A 84 -0.25 10.83 7.69
C HIS A 84 -0.01 11.64 6.41
N PRO A 85 -1.03 12.19 5.73
CA PRO A 85 -0.84 12.94 4.48
C PRO A 85 0.04 14.21 4.61
N GLU A 86 0.21 14.72 5.83
CA GLU A 86 1.10 15.85 6.14
C GLU A 86 2.51 15.42 6.63
N ALA A 87 2.80 14.13 6.72
CA ALA A 87 4.12 13.63 7.11
C ALA A 87 5.17 13.90 6.03
N ASP A 88 6.45 13.67 6.36
CA ASP A 88 7.50 13.67 5.34
C ASP A 88 7.35 12.44 4.44
N LEU A 89 7.01 12.70 3.17
CA LEU A 89 6.80 11.65 2.16
C LEU A 89 8.02 11.46 1.26
N SER A 90 9.07 12.27 1.42
CA SER A 90 10.20 12.32 0.48
C SER A 90 11.05 11.04 0.45
N GLY A 91 10.96 10.21 1.49
CA GLY A 91 11.63 8.91 1.57
C GLY A 91 10.92 7.77 0.83
N TYR A 92 9.67 7.97 0.38
CA TYR A 92 8.88 6.91 -0.24
C TYR A 92 8.94 6.97 -1.77
N PRO A 93 9.38 5.90 -2.45
CA PRO A 93 9.35 5.83 -3.92
C PRO A 93 7.93 5.98 -4.49
N LEU A 94 6.94 5.38 -3.82
CA LEU A 94 5.53 5.37 -4.21
C LEU A 94 4.64 5.70 -3.01
N VAL A 95 3.71 6.63 -3.20
CA VAL A 95 2.68 6.99 -2.21
C VAL A 95 1.30 6.64 -2.76
N VAL A 96 0.48 5.96 -1.96
CA VAL A 96 -0.88 5.54 -2.29
C VAL A 96 -1.87 6.24 -1.37
N VAL A 97 -2.97 6.74 -1.95
CA VAL A 97 -4.09 7.38 -1.27
C VAL A 97 -5.34 6.53 -1.51
N PRO A 98 -5.62 5.54 -0.64
CA PRO A 98 -6.66 4.53 -0.86
C PRO A 98 -8.08 5.08 -0.85
N ALA A 99 -8.34 6.04 0.04
CA ALA A 99 -9.60 6.77 0.20
C ALA A 99 -9.39 7.89 1.24
N LEU A 100 -9.05 9.09 0.78
CA LEU A 100 -8.77 10.24 1.66
C LEU A 100 -9.75 11.38 1.36
N TYR A 101 -10.99 11.20 1.82
CA TYR A 101 -12.12 12.11 1.61
C TYR A 101 -11.86 13.56 2.04
N SER A 102 -11.34 13.75 3.26
CA SER A 102 -10.96 15.09 3.77
C SER A 102 -9.49 15.35 3.47
N MET A 103 -9.21 16.56 2.98
CA MET A 103 -7.87 16.99 2.62
C MET A 103 -7.65 18.44 2.98
N THR A 104 -6.72 18.66 3.92
CA THR A 104 -6.26 20.00 4.30
C THR A 104 -5.45 20.63 3.18
N GLU A 105 -5.32 21.96 3.19
CA GLU A 105 -4.43 22.67 2.28
C GLU A 105 -2.97 22.20 2.44
N THR A 106 -2.54 21.93 3.68
CA THR A 106 -1.21 21.41 4.00
C THR A 106 -0.97 20.05 3.35
N ALA A 107 -1.92 19.11 3.47
CA ALA A 107 -1.87 17.79 2.86
C ALA A 107 -1.79 17.87 1.33
N SER A 108 -2.67 18.66 0.71
CA SER A 108 -2.66 18.87 -0.75
C SER A 108 -1.33 19.46 -1.24
N ALA A 109 -0.82 20.50 -0.56
CA ALA A 109 0.45 21.11 -0.90
C ALA A 109 1.63 20.14 -0.71
N ASN A 110 1.55 19.25 0.27
CA ASN A 110 2.55 18.21 0.50
C ASN A 110 2.57 17.19 -0.65
N LEU A 111 1.41 16.67 -1.05
CA LEU A 111 1.28 15.73 -2.17
C LEU A 111 1.70 16.35 -3.49
N ARG A 112 1.37 17.62 -3.73
CA ARG A 112 1.86 18.36 -4.89
C ARG A 112 3.38 18.41 -4.91
N ARG A 113 4.01 18.80 -3.80
CA ARG A 113 5.47 18.88 -3.68
C ARG A 113 6.14 17.53 -3.87
N TYR A 114 5.54 16.47 -3.32
CA TYR A 114 6.00 15.10 -3.48
C TYR A 114 6.06 14.69 -4.95
N VAL A 115 4.97 14.88 -5.70
CA VAL A 115 4.89 14.55 -7.12
C VAL A 115 5.83 15.44 -7.95
N GLU A 116 5.81 16.76 -7.74
CA GLU A 116 6.69 17.69 -8.46
C GLU A 116 8.18 17.36 -8.23
N GLY A 117 8.51 16.85 -7.03
CA GLY A 117 9.86 16.43 -6.62
C GLY A 117 10.36 15.12 -7.26
N GLY A 118 9.47 14.33 -7.88
CA GLY A 118 9.82 13.06 -8.52
C GLY A 118 9.06 11.84 -7.99
N GLY A 119 8.19 12.02 -6.98
CA GLY A 119 7.40 10.92 -6.43
C GLY A 119 6.32 10.42 -7.39
N VAL A 120 5.98 9.13 -7.27
CA VAL A 120 4.82 8.54 -7.95
C VAL A 120 3.68 8.45 -6.95
N LEU A 121 2.57 9.10 -7.27
CA LEU A 121 1.37 9.15 -6.43
C LEU A 121 0.26 8.31 -7.08
N VAL A 122 -0.41 7.45 -6.32
CA VAL A 122 -1.65 6.77 -6.74
C VAL A 122 -2.78 7.27 -5.85
N VAL A 123 -3.86 7.76 -6.44
CA VAL A 123 -5.04 8.24 -5.71
C VAL A 123 -6.28 7.48 -6.17
N SER A 124 -7.05 6.98 -5.22
CA SER A 124 -8.32 6.31 -5.51
C SER A 124 -9.51 7.27 -5.36
N CYS A 125 -10.67 6.80 -5.81
CA CYS A 125 -11.92 7.54 -5.91
C CYS A 125 -12.34 8.20 -4.59
N PHE A 126 -13.17 9.24 -4.71
CA PHE A 126 -13.72 9.97 -3.56
C PHE A 126 -12.69 10.54 -2.56
N SER A 127 -11.48 10.86 -3.04
CA SER A 127 -10.44 11.55 -2.27
C SER A 127 -10.41 13.05 -2.56
N GLY A 128 -10.07 13.89 -1.58
CA GLY A 128 -9.88 15.35 -1.76
C GLY A 128 -11.16 16.16 -1.92
N ILE A 129 -12.27 15.68 -1.36
CA ILE A 129 -13.61 16.24 -1.56
C ILE A 129 -13.84 17.47 -0.69
N VAL A 130 -13.46 17.39 0.59
CA VAL A 130 -13.70 18.43 1.60
C VAL A 130 -12.41 18.83 2.31
N ASP A 131 -12.45 19.96 3.01
CA ASP A 131 -11.40 20.41 3.92
C ASP A 131 -11.54 19.79 5.34
N GLU A 132 -10.71 20.26 6.29
CA GLU A 132 -10.73 19.85 7.70
C GLU A 132 -12.04 20.18 8.45
N HIS A 133 -12.91 20.98 7.84
CA HIS A 133 -14.19 21.42 8.40
C HIS A 133 -15.39 20.76 7.71
N ASP A 134 -15.16 19.69 6.94
CA ASP A 134 -16.17 19.01 6.09
C ASP A 134 -16.82 19.98 5.08
N THR A 135 -16.13 21.05 4.70
CA THR A 135 -16.58 22.01 3.70
C THR A 135 -16.04 21.60 2.33
N ILE A 136 -16.91 21.52 1.33
CA ILE A 136 -16.53 21.16 -0.04
C ILE A 136 -15.52 22.18 -0.58
N HIS A 137 -14.41 21.67 -1.10
CA HIS A 137 -13.42 22.49 -1.81
C HIS A 137 -14.07 23.20 -3.00
N SER A 138 -13.82 24.49 -3.14
CA SER A 138 -14.39 25.28 -4.24
C SER A 138 -13.91 24.77 -5.61
N GLY A 139 -14.85 24.71 -6.56
CA GLY A 139 -14.59 24.22 -7.92
C GLY A 139 -14.95 22.73 -8.10
N PRO A 140 -14.54 22.12 -9.21
CA PRO A 140 -14.84 20.72 -9.48
C PRO A 140 -14.02 19.75 -8.61
N HIS A 141 -14.58 18.57 -8.35
CA HIS A 141 -13.87 17.47 -7.70
C HIS A 141 -12.68 16.98 -8.55
N PRO A 142 -11.66 16.32 -7.97
CA PRO A 142 -11.43 16.04 -6.55
C PRO A 142 -10.78 17.24 -5.83
N GLY A 143 -11.33 18.45 -6.01
CA GLY A 143 -11.10 19.59 -5.14
C GLY A 143 -9.64 19.95 -5.07
N ALA A 144 -9.03 19.67 -3.92
CA ALA A 144 -7.63 19.97 -3.61
C ALA A 144 -6.61 19.20 -4.47
N LEU A 145 -7.00 18.11 -5.14
CA LEU A 145 -6.09 17.28 -5.94
C LEU A 145 -6.24 17.46 -7.46
N ARG A 146 -7.22 18.22 -7.93
CA ARG A 146 -7.55 18.34 -9.38
C ARG A 146 -6.35 18.72 -10.25
N ASP A 147 -5.49 19.61 -9.77
CA ASP A 147 -4.30 20.09 -10.50
C ASP A 147 -3.18 19.03 -10.49
N VAL A 148 -3.02 18.33 -9.36
CA VAL A 148 -2.03 17.25 -9.21
C VAL A 148 -2.39 16.08 -10.12
N LEU A 149 -3.67 15.71 -10.14
CA LEU A 149 -4.19 14.59 -10.93
C LEU A 149 -4.45 14.95 -12.40
N GLY A 150 -4.41 16.24 -12.77
CA GLY A 150 -4.62 16.68 -14.15
C GLY A 150 -6.00 16.29 -14.69
N LEU A 151 -7.03 16.31 -13.84
CA LEU A 151 -8.39 15.90 -14.18
C LEU A 151 -9.42 16.56 -13.27
N THR A 152 -10.68 16.43 -13.64
CA THR A 152 -11.83 16.79 -12.80
C THR A 152 -12.89 15.70 -12.83
N VAL A 153 -13.58 15.51 -11.72
CA VAL A 153 -14.76 14.64 -11.61
C VAL A 153 -16.00 15.52 -11.69
N GLU A 154 -16.83 15.28 -12.70
CA GLU A 154 -18.06 16.02 -12.96
C GLU A 154 -19.22 15.51 -12.09
N GLU A 155 -19.30 14.19 -11.93
CA GLU A 155 -20.37 13.51 -11.23
C GLU A 155 -19.84 12.23 -10.59
N PHE A 156 -20.27 11.96 -9.35
CA PHE A 156 -20.11 10.65 -8.74
C PHE A 156 -21.30 9.79 -9.14
N THR A 157 -21.03 8.61 -9.67
CA THR A 157 -22.04 7.65 -10.11
C THR A 157 -21.88 6.32 -9.37
N PRO A 158 -22.18 6.26 -8.06
CA PRO A 158 -22.10 5.00 -7.31
C PRO A 158 -22.95 3.90 -7.95
N LEU A 159 -22.46 2.68 -7.88
CA LEU A 159 -23.11 1.51 -8.47
C LEU A 159 -24.10 0.91 -7.48
N ARG A 160 -25.17 0.26 -7.97
CA ARG A 160 -26.08 -0.46 -7.06
C ARG A 160 -25.40 -1.71 -6.52
N ALA A 161 -25.88 -2.20 -5.38
CA ALA A 161 -25.41 -3.45 -4.80
C ALA A 161 -25.44 -4.59 -5.83
N GLY A 162 -24.28 -5.23 -6.04
CA GLY A 162 -24.08 -6.32 -7.00
C GLY A 162 -23.89 -5.89 -8.46
N GLU A 163 -24.01 -4.60 -8.80
CA GLU A 163 -23.60 -4.09 -10.11
C GLU A 163 -22.07 -3.98 -10.19
N GLN A 164 -21.53 -4.33 -11.34
CA GLN A 164 -20.11 -4.20 -11.68
C GLN A 164 -19.98 -3.47 -13.02
N VAL A 165 -18.86 -2.80 -13.19
CA VAL A 165 -18.45 -2.18 -14.46
C VAL A 165 -17.21 -2.86 -14.99
N ARG A 166 -17.11 -2.97 -16.31
CA ARG A 166 -15.94 -3.52 -17.00
C ARG A 166 -15.09 -2.40 -17.57
N LEU A 167 -13.78 -2.62 -17.56
CA LEU A 167 -12.81 -1.75 -18.21
C LEU A 167 -12.34 -2.36 -19.54
N ASP A 168 -11.78 -1.53 -20.42
CA ASP A 168 -11.24 -1.94 -21.72
C ASP A 168 -10.00 -2.84 -21.60
N SER A 169 -9.36 -2.87 -20.43
CA SER A 169 -8.34 -3.85 -20.03
C SER A 169 -8.89 -5.25 -19.74
N GLY A 170 -10.21 -5.40 -19.61
CA GLY A 170 -10.87 -6.62 -19.14
C GLY A 170 -11.02 -6.72 -17.62
N LEU A 171 -10.44 -5.79 -16.87
CA LEU A 171 -10.60 -5.67 -15.41
C LEU A 171 -12.00 -5.16 -15.04
N THR A 172 -12.37 -5.33 -13.77
CA THR A 172 -13.68 -4.92 -13.25
C THR A 172 -13.57 -4.04 -12.03
N GLY A 173 -14.59 -3.19 -11.83
CA GLY A 173 -14.81 -2.44 -10.60
C GLY A 173 -16.26 -2.56 -10.12
N ASP A 174 -16.47 -2.31 -8.84
CA ASP A 174 -17.79 -2.28 -8.20
C ASP A 174 -17.91 -1.04 -7.29
N VAL A 175 -19.06 -0.93 -6.59
CA VAL A 175 -19.41 0.10 -5.58
C VAL A 175 -19.46 1.56 -6.07
N TRP A 176 -18.50 1.98 -6.88
CA TRP A 176 -18.22 3.35 -7.23
C TRP A 176 -17.84 3.46 -8.70
N SER A 177 -18.27 4.54 -9.34
CA SER A 177 -17.72 5.00 -10.61
C SER A 177 -17.85 6.52 -10.66
N GLU A 178 -17.09 7.17 -11.55
CA GLU A 178 -17.10 8.63 -11.66
C GLU A 178 -17.01 9.08 -13.11
N VAL A 179 -17.67 10.20 -13.41
CA VAL A 179 -17.60 10.88 -14.70
C VAL A 179 -16.34 11.76 -14.72
N VAL A 180 -15.22 11.20 -15.17
CA VAL A 180 -13.92 11.87 -15.24
C VAL A 180 -13.75 12.69 -16.52
N ARG A 181 -13.26 13.93 -16.39
CA ARG A 181 -12.83 14.82 -17.46
C ARG A 181 -11.35 15.13 -17.33
N LEU A 182 -10.58 14.83 -18.36
CA LEU A 182 -9.13 15.04 -18.37
C LEU A 182 -8.78 16.53 -18.54
N ARG A 183 -7.76 16.96 -17.80
CA ARG A 183 -7.14 18.30 -17.84
C ARG A 183 -5.62 18.20 -17.79
N GLY A 184 -5.06 17.43 -18.72
CA GLY A 184 -3.61 17.17 -18.81
C GLY A 184 -3.23 15.71 -18.52
N ALA A 185 -4.03 15.01 -17.73
CA ALA A 185 -3.94 13.56 -17.59
C ALA A 185 -4.24 12.85 -18.90
N VAL A 186 -3.69 11.65 -19.05
CA VAL A 186 -3.98 10.71 -20.13
C VAL A 186 -4.77 9.51 -19.58
N PRO A 187 -5.71 8.95 -20.36
CA PRO A 187 -6.39 7.73 -19.95
C PRO A 187 -5.43 6.54 -20.05
N VAL A 188 -5.48 5.67 -19.05
CA VAL A 188 -4.81 4.36 -19.06
C VAL A 188 -5.82 3.27 -19.42
N TRP A 189 -6.96 3.26 -18.71
CA TRP A 189 -8.10 2.39 -18.99
C TRP A 189 -9.39 3.18 -18.96
N SER A 190 -10.38 2.73 -19.72
CA SER A 190 -11.69 3.37 -19.84
C SER A 190 -12.82 2.41 -19.48
N TYR A 191 -13.93 2.94 -18.97
CA TYR A 191 -15.13 2.16 -18.74
C TYR A 191 -15.72 1.68 -20.06
N VAL A 192 -16.07 0.40 -20.14
CA VAL A 192 -16.76 -0.20 -21.29
C VAL A 192 -18.27 -0.04 -21.15
N ASP A 193 -18.77 -0.17 -19.93
CA ASP A 193 -20.20 -0.10 -19.59
C ASP A 193 -20.43 0.67 -18.28
N GLY A 194 -21.68 0.70 -17.82
CA GLY A 194 -22.11 1.45 -16.65
C GLY A 194 -22.32 2.95 -16.91
N PRO A 195 -22.53 3.73 -15.83
CA PRO A 195 -22.88 5.15 -15.93
C PRO A 195 -21.81 6.02 -16.61
N ALA A 196 -20.54 5.63 -16.50
CA ALA A 196 -19.39 6.35 -17.05
C ALA A 196 -18.84 5.71 -18.35
N ALA A 197 -19.64 4.89 -19.05
CA ALA A 197 -19.20 4.19 -20.26
C ALA A 197 -18.54 5.11 -21.31
N GLY A 198 -17.39 4.69 -21.83
CA GLY A 198 -16.57 5.44 -22.78
C GLY A 198 -15.72 6.55 -22.15
N LEU A 199 -15.76 6.73 -20.82
CA LEU A 199 -14.95 7.71 -20.10
C LEU A 199 -13.77 7.05 -19.38
N PRO A 200 -12.72 7.82 -19.03
CA PRO A 200 -11.55 7.29 -18.33
C PRO A 200 -11.90 6.72 -16.96
N ALA A 201 -11.43 5.51 -16.68
CA ALA A 201 -11.56 4.85 -15.38
C ALA A 201 -10.26 4.96 -14.56
N VAL A 202 -9.12 4.72 -15.23
CA VAL A 202 -7.78 4.92 -14.66
C VAL A 202 -7.02 5.91 -15.52
N THR A 203 -6.37 6.88 -14.90
CA THR A 203 -5.64 7.95 -15.59
C THR A 203 -4.24 8.13 -15.01
N ARG A 204 -3.35 8.73 -15.80
CA ARG A 204 -2.00 9.12 -15.38
C ARG A 204 -1.72 10.55 -15.80
N HIS A 205 -1.14 11.35 -14.91
CA HIS A 205 -0.70 12.72 -15.17
C HIS A 205 0.77 12.88 -14.82
N ALA A 206 1.58 13.33 -15.77
CA ALA A 206 2.96 13.71 -15.49
C ALA A 206 3.00 15.14 -14.94
N LEU A 207 3.62 15.34 -13.77
CA LEU A 207 3.69 16.65 -13.12
C LEU A 207 5.07 16.84 -12.49
N GLY A 208 5.75 17.93 -12.88
CA GLY A 208 7.13 18.18 -12.46
C GLY A 208 8.04 17.03 -12.90
N ARG A 209 8.70 16.38 -11.93
CA ARG A 209 9.58 15.23 -12.17
C ARG A 209 8.94 13.87 -11.93
N GLY A 210 7.72 13.83 -11.39
CA GLY A 210 7.01 12.61 -11.02
C GLY A 210 5.70 12.45 -11.78
N SER A 211 4.80 11.65 -11.22
CA SER A 211 3.48 11.42 -11.79
C SER A 211 2.42 11.14 -10.75
N ALA A 212 1.17 11.34 -11.16
CA ALA A 212 -0.01 11.05 -10.38
C ALA A 212 -0.97 10.16 -11.17
N TRP A 213 -1.33 9.03 -10.59
CA TRP A 213 -2.31 8.07 -11.08
C TRP A 213 -3.64 8.30 -10.36
N TYR A 214 -4.75 8.14 -11.08
CA TYR A 214 -6.09 8.20 -10.50
C TYR A 214 -6.90 6.97 -10.85
N VAL A 215 -7.56 6.38 -9.86
CA VAL A 215 -8.46 5.23 -10.01
C VAL A 215 -9.86 5.68 -9.60
N SER A 216 -10.78 5.77 -10.55
CA SER A 216 -12.11 6.36 -10.34
C SER A 216 -13.21 5.35 -9.96
N THR A 217 -12.85 4.12 -9.60
CA THR A 217 -13.76 3.03 -9.19
C THR A 217 -13.10 2.17 -8.10
N CYS A 218 -13.88 1.36 -7.40
CA CYS A 218 -13.32 0.32 -6.54
C CYS A 218 -12.95 -0.88 -7.42
N LEU A 219 -11.69 -0.93 -7.86
CA LEU A 219 -11.19 -2.06 -8.65
C LEU A 219 -11.21 -3.35 -7.80
N ALA A 220 -11.46 -4.47 -8.49
CA ALA A 220 -11.18 -5.79 -7.96
C ALA A 220 -9.67 -5.99 -7.71
N ALA A 221 -9.31 -7.05 -6.97
CA ALA A 221 -7.93 -7.29 -6.53
C ALA A 221 -6.92 -7.31 -7.70
N ASP A 222 -7.24 -8.00 -8.79
CA ASP A 222 -6.42 -8.04 -10.00
C ASP A 222 -6.21 -6.67 -10.65
N GLY A 223 -7.18 -5.77 -10.52
CA GLY A 223 -7.08 -4.38 -10.97
C GLY A 223 -6.20 -3.53 -10.05
N LEU A 224 -6.29 -3.72 -8.73
CA LEU A 224 -5.37 -3.07 -7.78
C LEU A 224 -3.94 -3.53 -8.01
N ASP A 225 -3.72 -4.83 -8.20
CA ASP A 225 -2.42 -5.42 -8.52
C ASP A 225 -1.84 -4.79 -9.79
N ALA A 226 -2.64 -4.70 -10.86
CA ALA A 226 -2.21 -4.13 -12.12
C ALA A 226 -1.83 -2.64 -12.00
N VAL A 227 -2.54 -1.86 -11.19
CA VAL A 227 -2.19 -0.46 -10.92
C VAL A 227 -0.91 -0.36 -10.10
N LEU A 228 -0.77 -1.14 -9.03
CA LEU A 228 0.42 -1.14 -8.19
C LEU A 228 1.66 -1.58 -8.97
N VAL A 229 1.57 -2.64 -9.79
CA VAL A 229 2.67 -3.08 -10.67
C VAL A 229 3.12 -1.94 -11.60
N ALA A 230 2.18 -1.26 -12.25
CA ALA A 230 2.49 -0.17 -13.16
C ALA A 230 3.11 1.04 -12.43
N ALA A 231 2.55 1.42 -11.28
CA ALA A 231 3.05 2.53 -10.46
C ALA A 231 4.42 2.22 -9.83
N SER A 232 4.64 0.99 -9.35
CA SER A 232 5.93 0.53 -8.81
C SER A 232 7.02 0.52 -9.89
N ALA A 233 6.71 0.05 -11.11
CA ALA A 233 7.66 0.09 -12.21
C ALA A 233 8.07 1.54 -12.55
N GLU A 234 7.13 2.48 -12.48
CA GLU A 234 7.41 3.90 -12.69
C GLU A 234 8.19 4.54 -11.52
N ALA A 235 7.92 4.11 -10.29
CA ALA A 235 8.64 4.51 -9.09
C ALA A 235 10.03 3.85 -8.94
N GLU A 236 10.44 3.03 -9.93
CA GLU A 236 11.66 2.24 -9.91
C GLU A 236 11.75 1.27 -8.71
N VAL A 237 10.59 0.84 -8.19
CA VAL A 237 10.47 -0.17 -7.14
C VAL A 237 10.48 -1.57 -7.77
N THR A 238 11.42 -2.40 -7.34
CA THR A 238 11.54 -3.78 -7.83
C THR A 238 10.66 -4.71 -7.00
N LEU A 239 9.69 -5.34 -7.66
CA LEU A 239 8.86 -6.38 -7.03
C LEU A 239 9.65 -7.68 -6.86
N ARG A 240 9.37 -8.40 -5.77
CA ARG A 240 9.99 -9.70 -5.51
C ARG A 240 9.18 -10.80 -6.18
N ASP A 241 9.87 -11.69 -6.89
CA ASP A 241 9.27 -12.92 -7.42
C ASP A 241 9.27 -13.98 -6.31
N LEU A 242 8.22 -13.98 -5.49
CA LEU A 242 8.06 -14.87 -4.35
C LEU A 242 6.63 -15.45 -4.31
N PRO A 243 6.44 -16.65 -3.75
CA PRO A 243 5.10 -17.17 -3.50
C PRO A 243 4.29 -16.19 -2.63
N ARG A 244 3.00 -16.06 -2.92
CA ARG A 244 2.09 -15.08 -2.27
C ARG A 244 2.19 -15.06 -0.73
N ASP A 245 2.16 -16.24 -0.12
CA ASP A 245 2.11 -16.37 1.35
C ASP A 245 3.52 -16.41 2.00
N VAL A 246 4.55 -15.97 1.28
CA VAL A 246 5.90 -15.76 1.81
C VAL A 246 6.11 -14.27 2.06
N GLU A 247 6.08 -13.86 3.31
CA GLU A 247 6.28 -12.46 3.70
C GLU A 247 7.77 -12.16 3.85
N VAL A 248 8.23 -11.08 3.21
CA VAL A 248 9.60 -10.59 3.37
C VAL A 248 9.61 -9.11 3.72
N VAL A 249 10.29 -8.78 4.82
CA VAL A 249 10.45 -7.40 5.30
C VAL A 249 11.92 -7.11 5.55
N GLU A 250 12.40 -5.99 5.03
CA GLU A 250 13.77 -5.54 5.26
C GLU A 250 13.84 -4.45 6.31
N ARG A 251 14.88 -4.55 7.15
CA ARG A 251 15.23 -3.54 8.12
C ARG A 251 16.69 -3.14 7.98
N GLU A 252 16.97 -1.85 8.12
CA GLU A 252 18.31 -1.30 8.09
C GLU A 252 18.68 -0.66 9.42
N GLY A 253 19.89 -0.92 9.89
CA GLY A 253 20.49 -0.29 11.07
C GLY A 253 21.95 0.03 10.84
N SER A 254 22.61 0.57 11.87
CA SER A 254 24.03 0.94 11.79
C SER A 254 24.96 -0.25 11.50
N ALA A 255 24.58 -1.46 11.92
CA ALA A 255 25.36 -2.68 11.70
C ALA A 255 25.21 -3.28 10.30
N GLY A 256 24.10 -3.00 9.60
CA GLY A 256 23.78 -3.64 8.32
C GLY A 256 22.28 -3.84 8.10
N ARG A 257 21.97 -4.77 7.21
CA ARG A 257 20.62 -5.14 6.76
C ARG A 257 20.14 -6.41 7.44
N TYR A 258 18.85 -6.46 7.72
CA TYR A 258 18.15 -7.60 8.29
C TYR A 258 16.96 -7.93 7.40
N LEU A 259 16.98 -9.10 6.76
CA LEU A 259 15.87 -9.62 5.99
C LEU A 259 15.08 -10.58 6.87
N PHE A 260 13.86 -10.21 7.21
CA PHE A 260 12.89 -11.10 7.87
C PHE A 260 12.12 -11.84 6.78
N ALA A 261 12.11 -13.16 6.85
CA ALA A 261 11.31 -14.01 5.97
C ALA A 261 10.39 -14.89 6.83
N ILE A 262 9.10 -14.88 6.52
CA ILE A 262 8.06 -15.64 7.23
C ILE A 262 7.30 -16.46 6.19
N ASN A 263 7.24 -17.76 6.40
CA ASN A 263 6.52 -18.66 5.51
C ASN A 263 5.17 -19.04 6.11
N HIS A 264 4.10 -18.49 5.53
CA HIS A 264 2.72 -18.81 5.91
C HIS A 264 2.17 -20.02 5.13
N ASN A 265 2.92 -20.56 4.16
CA ASN A 265 2.58 -21.79 3.43
C ASN A 265 2.74 -23.06 4.27
N GLY A 266 2.15 -24.15 3.74
CA GLY A 266 2.33 -25.52 4.22
C GLY A 266 3.57 -26.24 3.65
N GLU A 267 4.33 -25.61 2.76
CA GLU A 267 5.48 -26.19 2.05
C GLU A 267 6.78 -25.40 2.33
N THR A 268 7.93 -26.04 2.12
CA THR A 268 9.23 -25.39 2.29
C THR A 268 9.55 -24.53 1.07
N GLU A 269 9.97 -23.29 1.31
CA GLU A 269 10.33 -22.33 0.28
C GLU A 269 11.83 -22.05 0.26
N LEU A 270 12.34 -21.64 -0.90
CA LEU A 270 13.73 -21.23 -1.09
C LEU A 270 13.76 -19.76 -1.52
N LEU A 271 14.36 -18.90 -0.70
CA LEU A 271 14.48 -17.49 -1.00
C LEU A 271 15.91 -17.10 -1.35
N PRO A 272 16.14 -16.26 -2.37
CA PRO A 272 17.45 -15.66 -2.60
C PRO A 272 17.89 -14.83 -1.40
N ALA A 273 19.01 -15.20 -0.77
CA ALA A 273 19.57 -14.47 0.36
C ALA A 273 21.05 -14.82 0.56
N THR A 274 21.79 -13.87 1.13
CA THR A 274 23.19 -14.07 1.53
C THR A 274 23.45 -13.36 2.85
N GLY A 275 24.11 -14.05 3.79
CA GLY A 275 24.43 -13.50 5.09
C GLY A 275 24.50 -14.56 6.17
N THR A 276 24.20 -14.16 7.40
CA THR A 276 24.11 -15.07 8.55
C THR A 276 22.67 -15.13 9.02
N GLU A 277 22.09 -16.32 9.08
CA GLU A 277 20.76 -16.53 9.66
C GLU A 277 20.88 -16.48 11.19
N LEU A 278 20.22 -15.51 11.81
CA LEU A 278 20.46 -15.15 13.20
C LEU A 278 19.89 -16.15 14.21
N LEU A 279 18.84 -16.91 13.86
CA LEU A 279 18.18 -17.83 14.80
C LEU A 279 18.91 -19.17 14.92
N THR A 280 19.61 -19.58 13.87
CA THR A 280 20.39 -20.83 13.77
C THR A 280 21.89 -20.58 13.87
N GLY A 281 22.35 -19.39 13.48
CA GLY A 281 23.77 -19.07 13.32
C GLY A 281 24.36 -19.56 11.99
N ASP A 282 23.55 -20.17 11.13
CA ASP A 282 24.01 -20.75 9.87
C ASP A 282 24.36 -19.66 8.85
N ARG A 283 25.40 -19.93 8.06
CA ARG A 283 25.72 -19.08 6.91
C ARG A 283 24.77 -19.41 5.75
N VAL A 284 24.16 -18.38 5.19
CA VAL A 284 23.32 -18.45 3.99
C VAL A 284 24.13 -17.95 2.80
N ASP A 285 24.23 -18.78 1.76
CA ASP A 285 24.93 -18.45 0.52
C ASP A 285 24.05 -18.80 -0.68
N GLY A 286 23.45 -17.78 -1.29
CA GLY A 286 22.55 -17.90 -2.42
C GLY A 286 21.10 -18.15 -2.01
N HIS A 287 20.81 -19.18 -1.20
CA HIS A 287 19.42 -19.53 -0.85
C HIS A 287 19.21 -19.78 0.64
N LEU A 288 18.17 -19.12 1.19
CA LEU A 288 17.61 -19.37 2.51
C LEU A 288 16.53 -20.45 2.41
N VAL A 289 16.70 -21.54 3.16
CA VAL A 289 15.66 -22.56 3.34
C VAL A 289 14.66 -22.05 4.38
N LEU A 290 13.39 -21.93 3.98
CA LEU A 290 12.32 -21.43 4.82
C LEU A 290 11.20 -22.49 4.97
N PRO A 291 11.25 -23.33 6.01
CA PRO A 291 10.24 -24.37 6.26
C PRO A 291 8.84 -23.80 6.53
N PRO A 292 7.77 -24.63 6.45
CA PRO A 292 6.41 -24.23 6.76
C PRO A 292 6.27 -23.61 8.16
N GLY A 293 5.59 -22.46 8.26
CA GLY A 293 5.37 -21.76 9.52
C GLY A 293 6.64 -21.22 10.19
N ALA A 294 7.79 -21.26 9.50
CA ALA A 294 9.06 -20.80 10.04
C ALA A 294 9.28 -19.31 9.82
N VAL A 295 9.99 -18.71 10.77
CA VAL A 295 10.60 -17.39 10.63
C VAL A 295 12.10 -17.58 10.50
N ARG A 296 12.72 -16.80 9.64
CA ARG A 296 14.18 -16.69 9.50
C ARG A 296 14.57 -15.23 9.38
N VAL A 297 15.72 -14.88 9.94
CA VAL A 297 16.25 -13.51 9.88
C VAL A 297 17.68 -13.55 9.39
N VAL A 298 17.92 -13.06 8.18
CA VAL A 298 19.26 -13.02 7.59
C VAL A 298 19.88 -11.64 7.83
N PHE A 299 21.04 -11.62 8.48
CA PHE A 299 21.84 -10.43 8.67
C PHE A 299 22.93 -10.34 7.59
N THR A 300 23.00 -9.19 6.93
CA THR A 300 24.06 -8.83 5.99
C THR A 300 24.79 -7.61 6.53
N PRO A 301 26.08 -7.72 6.89
CA PRO A 301 26.83 -6.59 7.41
C PRO A 301 26.97 -5.50 6.34
N ARG A 302 26.98 -4.24 6.78
CA ARG A 302 27.27 -3.12 5.89
C ARG A 302 28.71 -3.25 5.36
N PRO A 303 28.99 -3.01 4.07
CA PRO A 303 30.35 -3.02 3.57
C PRO A 303 31.20 -1.98 4.31
N ASP A 304 32.43 -2.33 4.68
CA ASP A 304 33.40 -1.37 5.17
C ASP A 304 33.67 -0.35 4.04
N SER A 305 33.35 0.92 4.30
CA SER A 305 33.56 2.06 3.40
C SER A 305 35.03 2.44 3.28
#